data_AF-A0A1G2HYH6-F1
#
_entry.id   AF-A0A1G2HYH6-F1
#
_cell.length_a   1.000
_cell.length_b   1.000
_cell.length_c   1.000
_cell.angle_alpha   90.00
_cell.angle_beta   90.00
_cell.angle_gamma   90.00
#
_symmetry.space_group_name_H-M   'P 1'
#
loop_
_entity.id
_entity.type
_entity.pdbx_description
1 polymer ?
#
loop_
_entity_poly.entity_id
_entity_poly.type
_entity_poly.pdbx_seq_one_letter_code
_entity_poly.pdbx_strand_id
1 'polypeptide(L)'
;MQTLKKLQLFLENIDSYRDKALFVFINPYWPRKITPNHITYIRVLIGIILIIILFFFRIDGKSTILSLFIIGLVTDLIDGPIARGIGKVTEFGAMLDSASDRLLIMPIAIYSLLQYQKWLLFVLILTEILNGIFSLYYSSKEAYLKSNIFGKIKMVIISAGFLGILFVWPNPLPLFFIYLLWISIPFSILSILSKSTELKRPRTIK
;
A
#
# COMPACT_ATOMS: atom_id res chain seq x y z
N MET A 1 11.47 -20.42 11.75
CA MET A 1 12.23 -19.72 10.68
C MET A 1 12.08 -20.38 9.30
N GLN A 2 12.11 -21.72 9.21
CA GLN A 2 12.03 -22.44 7.93
C GLN A 2 10.66 -22.34 7.22
N THR A 3 9.56 -22.33 7.99
CA THR A 3 8.18 -22.12 7.50
C THR A 3 7.99 -20.73 6.89
N LEU A 4 8.46 -19.68 7.56
CA LEU A 4 8.45 -18.31 7.06
C LEU A 4 9.22 -18.16 5.75
N LYS A 5 10.39 -18.80 5.64
CA LYS A 5 11.19 -18.76 4.42
C LYS A 5 10.50 -19.48 3.25
N LYS A 6 9.82 -20.60 3.51
CA LYS A 6 8.98 -21.28 2.52
C LYS A 6 7.81 -20.41 2.06
N LEU A 7 7.13 -19.74 2.99
CA LEU A 7 6.05 -18.81 2.69
C LEU A 7 6.55 -17.62 1.85
N GLN A 8 7.73 -17.09 2.17
CA GLN A 8 8.38 -16.01 1.41
C GLN A 8 8.64 -16.42 -0.04
N LEU A 9 9.29 -17.57 -0.24
CA LEU A 9 9.55 -18.12 -1.56
C LEU A 9 8.26 -18.38 -2.34
N PHE A 10 7.23 -18.91 -1.67
CA PHE A 10 5.92 -19.14 -2.29
C PHE A 10 5.27 -17.83 -2.76
N LEU A 11 5.27 -16.80 -1.91
CA LEU A 11 4.73 -15.48 -2.26
C LEU A 11 5.56 -14.77 -3.34
N GLU A 12 6.89 -14.88 -3.31
CA GLU A 12 7.76 -14.36 -4.37
C GLU A 12 7.49 -15.05 -5.71
N ASN A 13 7.23 -16.36 -5.71
CA ASN A 13 6.82 -17.08 -6.91
C ASN A 13 5.47 -16.58 -7.43
N ILE A 14 4.45 -16.45 -6.55
CA ILE A 14 3.15 -15.89 -6.94
C ILE A 14 3.29 -14.49 -7.52
N ASP A 15 4.07 -13.63 -6.87
CA ASP A 15 4.34 -12.27 -7.36
C ASP A 15 5.00 -12.32 -8.74
N SER A 16 5.97 -13.21 -8.98
CA SER A 16 6.60 -13.37 -10.29
C SER A 16 5.62 -13.81 -11.37
N TYR A 17 4.72 -14.76 -11.05
CA TYR A 17 3.68 -15.20 -11.98
C TYR A 17 2.66 -14.08 -12.25
N ARG A 18 2.18 -13.39 -11.22
CA ARG A 18 1.28 -12.24 -11.34
C ARG A 18 1.90 -11.16 -12.22
N ASP A 19 3.14 -10.78 -11.93
CA ASP A 19 3.82 -9.71 -12.64
C ASP A 19 4.02 -10.06 -14.12
N LYS A 20 4.43 -11.30 -14.43
CA LYS A 20 4.54 -11.78 -15.80
C LYS A 20 3.18 -11.76 -16.51
N ALA A 21 2.14 -12.27 -15.87
CA ALA A 21 0.80 -12.27 -16.45
C ALA A 21 0.32 -10.85 -16.72
N LEU A 22 0.34 -9.97 -15.72
CA LEU A 22 -0.05 -8.56 -15.86
C LEU A 22 0.78 -7.85 -16.92
N PHE A 23 2.10 -8.07 -16.95
CA PHE A 23 2.94 -7.48 -17.98
C PHE A 23 2.55 -7.95 -19.38
N VAL A 24 2.32 -9.25 -19.60
CA VAL A 24 1.89 -9.77 -20.92
C VAL A 24 0.54 -9.19 -21.35
N PHE A 25 -0.39 -9.01 -20.43
CA PHE A 25 -1.70 -8.42 -20.73
C PHE A 25 -1.64 -6.90 -20.96
N ILE A 26 -0.83 -6.18 -20.20
CA ILE A 26 -0.81 -4.71 -20.21
C ILE A 26 0.18 -4.16 -21.25
N ASN A 27 1.33 -4.82 -21.45
CA ASN A 27 2.38 -4.36 -22.36
C ASN A 27 1.90 -4.08 -23.80
N PRO A 28 0.99 -4.86 -24.40
CA PRO A 28 0.43 -4.55 -25.73
C PRO A 28 -0.33 -3.22 -25.78
N TYR A 29 -1.01 -2.86 -24.69
CA TYR A 29 -1.80 -1.64 -24.58
C TYR A 29 -1.02 -0.49 -23.91
N TRP A 30 0.22 -0.74 -23.48
CA TRP A 30 0.98 0.24 -22.73
C TRP A 30 1.53 1.35 -23.65
N PRO A 31 1.15 2.61 -23.42
CA PRO A 31 1.67 3.72 -24.21
C PRO A 31 3.16 3.90 -23.91
N ARG A 32 4.02 3.72 -24.93
CA ARG A 32 5.50 3.79 -24.80
C ARG A 32 6.03 5.13 -24.29
N LYS A 33 5.21 6.19 -24.34
CA LYS A 33 5.53 7.54 -23.84
C LYS A 33 5.29 7.69 -22.33
N ILE A 34 4.48 6.84 -21.70
CA ILE A 34 4.14 6.93 -20.28
C ILE A 34 5.12 6.10 -19.46
N THR A 35 5.74 6.73 -18.47
CA THR A 35 6.60 6.06 -17.48
C THR A 35 5.79 5.60 -16.28
N PRO A 36 6.23 4.56 -15.55
CA PRO A 36 5.58 4.11 -14.32
C PRO A 36 5.36 5.23 -13.30
N ASN A 37 6.31 6.17 -13.21
CA ASN A 37 6.21 7.35 -12.34
C ASN A 37 4.96 8.21 -12.62
N HIS A 38 4.48 8.26 -13.87
CA HIS A 38 3.24 8.97 -14.19
C HIS A 38 2.02 8.32 -13.52
N ILE A 39 2.02 6.99 -13.38
CA ILE A 39 0.96 6.28 -12.65
C ILE A 39 1.00 6.69 -11.18
N THR A 40 2.18 6.73 -10.58
CA THR A 40 2.37 7.18 -9.20
C THR A 40 1.90 8.64 -9.03
N TYR A 41 2.20 9.53 -9.98
CA TYR A 41 1.69 10.92 -9.95
C TYR A 41 0.16 10.99 -10.03
N ILE A 42 -0.46 10.16 -10.87
CA ILE A 42 -1.93 10.05 -10.93
C ILE A 42 -2.47 9.58 -9.57
N ARG A 43 -1.84 8.59 -8.92
CA ARG A 43 -2.25 8.15 -7.58
C ARG A 43 -2.13 9.26 -6.54
N VAL A 44 -1.05 10.02 -6.55
CA VAL A 44 -0.88 11.19 -5.68
C VAL A 44 -1.99 12.22 -5.93
N LEU A 45 -2.29 12.50 -7.20
CA LEU A 45 -3.38 13.42 -7.57
C LEU A 45 -4.74 12.91 -7.06
N ILE A 46 -5.02 11.60 -7.20
CA ILE A 46 -6.22 10.98 -6.64
C ILE A 46 -6.28 11.16 -5.12
N GLY A 47 -5.18 10.92 -4.40
CA GLY A 47 -5.10 11.15 -2.95
C GLY A 47 -5.41 12.60 -2.56
N ILE A 48 -4.86 13.58 -3.29
CA ILE A 48 -5.15 15.01 -3.09
C ILE A 48 -6.62 15.32 -3.35
N ILE A 49 -7.20 14.80 -4.43
CA ILE A 49 -8.62 14.97 -4.76
C ILE A 49 -9.50 14.38 -3.65
N LEU A 50 -9.16 13.20 -3.13
CA LEU A 50 -9.87 12.59 -2.00
C LEU A 50 -9.84 13.49 -0.76
N ILE A 51 -8.69 14.09 -0.42
CA ILE A 51 -8.60 15.05 0.69
C ILE A 51 -9.56 16.24 0.45
N ILE A 52 -9.52 16.81 -0.75
CA ILE A 52 -10.35 17.96 -1.11
C ILE A 52 -11.84 17.62 -1.00
N ILE A 53 -12.28 16.52 -1.59
CA ILE A 53 -13.69 16.10 -1.60
C ILE A 53 -14.17 15.79 -0.18
N LEU A 54 -13.41 15.01 0.59
CA LEU A 54 -13.82 14.53 1.91
C LEU A 54 -13.86 15.67 2.96
N PHE A 55 -12.88 16.57 2.94
CA PHE A 55 -12.72 17.56 4.01
C PHE A 55 -13.24 18.95 3.66
N PHE A 56 -13.23 19.36 2.39
CA PHE A 56 -13.60 20.73 1.99
C PHE A 56 -14.97 20.82 1.34
N PHE A 57 -15.30 19.91 0.42
CA PHE A 57 -16.57 20.01 -0.31
C PHE A 57 -17.74 19.26 0.35
N ARG A 58 -17.47 18.38 1.32
CA ARG A 58 -18.48 17.54 2.01
C ARG A 58 -19.52 16.94 1.04
N ILE A 59 -19.07 16.56 -0.15
CA ILE A 59 -19.97 16.02 -1.18
C ILE A 59 -20.48 14.67 -0.67
N ASP A 60 -21.79 14.43 -0.74
CA ASP A 60 -22.42 13.10 -0.59
C ASP A 60 -22.08 12.17 -1.79
N GLY A 61 -20.83 12.21 -2.24
CA GLY A 61 -20.33 11.58 -3.44
C GLY A 61 -19.76 10.21 -3.14
N LYS A 62 -20.51 9.34 -2.45
CA LYS A 62 -20.10 7.97 -2.13
C LYS A 62 -19.52 7.26 -3.36
N SER A 63 -20.23 7.34 -4.49
CA SER A 63 -19.81 6.74 -5.76
C SER A 63 -18.48 7.32 -6.23
N THR A 64 -18.34 8.64 -6.24
CA THR A 64 -17.10 9.33 -6.64
C THR A 64 -15.91 8.94 -5.76
N ILE A 65 -16.08 8.95 -4.44
CA ILE A 65 -15.01 8.58 -3.48
C ILE A 65 -14.61 7.12 -3.66
N LEU A 66 -15.59 6.22 -3.76
CA LEU A 66 -15.34 4.79 -3.97
C LEU A 66 -14.64 4.53 -5.31
N SER A 67 -15.09 5.16 -6.40
CA SER A 67 -14.47 5.03 -7.71
C SER A 67 -13.03 5.53 -7.71
N LEU A 68 -12.77 6.70 -7.13
CA LEU A 68 -11.41 7.25 -7.01
C LEU A 68 -10.51 6.32 -6.19
N PHE A 69 -11.01 5.80 -5.07
CA PHE A 69 -10.24 4.88 -4.25
C PHE A 69 -9.92 3.57 -4.98
N ILE A 70 -10.90 2.97 -5.68
CA ILE A 70 -10.69 1.76 -6.50
C ILE A 70 -9.65 2.03 -7.58
N ILE A 71 -9.75 3.15 -8.31
CA ILE A 71 -8.76 3.52 -9.33
C ILE A 71 -7.38 3.66 -8.69
N GLY A 72 -7.28 4.31 -7.53
CA GLY A 72 -6.03 4.40 -6.76
C GLY A 72 -5.43 3.02 -6.45
N LEU A 73 -6.24 2.08 -5.92
CA LEU A 73 -5.78 0.73 -5.62
C LEU A 73 -5.36 -0.05 -6.88
N VAL A 74 -6.10 0.09 -7.98
CA VAL A 74 -5.76 -0.57 -9.25
C VAL A 74 -4.46 -0.01 -9.83
N THR A 75 -4.22 1.30 -9.71
CA THR A 75 -2.98 1.92 -10.20
C THR A 75 -1.74 1.43 -9.44
N ASP A 76 -1.85 1.09 -8.15
CA ASP A 76 -0.81 0.43 -7.32
C ASP A 76 -0.50 -1.00 -7.75
N LEU A 77 -1.53 -1.75 -8.15
CA LEU A 77 -1.32 -3.10 -8.63
C LEU A 77 -0.61 -3.13 -9.99
N ILE A 78 -0.66 -2.04 -10.75
CA ILE A 78 -0.22 -1.98 -12.14
C ILE A 78 1.18 -1.37 -12.27
N ASP A 79 1.54 -0.34 -11.51
CA ASP A 79 2.80 0.38 -11.70
C ASP A 79 4.04 -0.47 -11.37
N GLY A 80 3.97 -1.31 -10.34
CA GLY A 80 5.03 -2.23 -9.95
C GLY A 80 5.41 -3.25 -11.04
N PRO A 81 4.46 -4.08 -11.51
CA PRO A 81 4.70 -5.04 -12.60
C PRO A 81 5.23 -4.37 -13.87
N ILE A 82 4.69 -3.21 -14.24
CA ILE A 82 5.11 -2.50 -15.43
C ILE A 82 6.54 -1.97 -15.27
N ALA A 83 6.85 -1.32 -14.15
CA ALA A 83 8.19 -0.81 -13.88
C ALA A 83 9.25 -1.91 -13.93
N ARG A 84 8.93 -3.09 -13.37
CA ARG A 84 9.79 -4.28 -13.45
C ARG A 84 9.91 -4.83 -14.87
N GLY A 85 8.79 -4.93 -15.60
CA GLY A 85 8.76 -5.49 -16.95
C GLY A 85 9.48 -4.66 -18.01
N ILE A 86 9.47 -3.32 -17.89
CA ILE A 86 10.23 -2.43 -18.78
C ILE A 86 11.62 -2.04 -18.24
N GLY A 87 12.02 -2.57 -17.09
CA GLY A 87 13.33 -2.31 -16.48
C GLY A 87 13.54 -0.87 -16.00
N LYS A 88 12.47 -0.10 -15.77
CA LYS A 88 12.53 1.32 -15.33
C LYS A 88 12.18 1.47 -13.85
N VAL A 89 12.86 0.69 -13.00
CA VAL A 89 12.77 0.84 -11.55
C VAL A 89 13.76 1.92 -11.12
N THR A 90 13.26 2.96 -10.45
CA THR A 90 14.09 4.08 -9.95
C THR A 90 13.89 4.24 -8.46
N GLU A 91 14.94 4.63 -7.73
CA GLU A 91 14.85 4.87 -6.28
C GLU A 91 13.83 5.97 -5.96
N PHE A 92 13.83 7.04 -6.75
CA PHE A 92 12.84 8.12 -6.63
C PHE A 92 11.40 7.64 -6.84
N GLY A 93 11.18 6.79 -7.85
CA GLY A 93 9.88 6.15 -8.07
C GLY A 93 9.44 5.30 -6.88
N ALA A 94 10.34 4.50 -6.31
CA ALA A 94 10.05 3.68 -5.13
C ALA A 94 9.75 4.52 -3.87
N MET A 95 10.42 5.67 -3.71
CA MET A 95 10.10 6.62 -2.63
C MET A 95 8.72 7.26 -2.82
N LEU A 96 8.40 7.68 -4.05
CA LEU A 96 7.09 8.24 -4.37
C LEU A 96 5.96 7.23 -4.20
N ASP A 97 6.18 5.98 -4.57
CA ASP A 97 5.24 4.88 -4.41
C ASP A 97 4.83 4.73 -2.94
N SER A 98 5.83 4.61 -2.06
CA SER A 98 5.64 4.54 -0.60
C SER A 98 4.89 5.74 0.00
N ALA A 99 5.08 6.94 -0.57
CA ALA A 99 4.37 8.14 -0.15
C ALA A 99 2.92 8.16 -0.68
N SER A 100 2.73 7.78 -1.94
CA SER A 100 1.44 7.79 -2.62
C SER A 100 0.43 6.82 -2.00
N ASP A 101 0.90 5.67 -1.51
CA ASP A 101 0.09 4.69 -0.79
C ASP A 101 -0.54 5.25 0.47
N ARG A 102 0.25 6.00 1.26
CA ARG A 102 -0.24 6.66 2.47
C ARG A 102 -1.21 7.78 2.14
N LEU A 103 -0.93 8.55 1.08
CA LEU A 103 -1.81 9.61 0.62
C LEU A 103 -3.16 9.09 0.12
N LEU A 104 -3.22 7.86 -0.40
CA LEU A 104 -4.47 7.24 -0.80
C LEU A 104 -5.29 6.76 0.40
N ILE A 105 -4.65 6.11 1.38
CA ILE A 105 -5.34 5.46 2.52
C ILE A 105 -5.69 6.45 3.64
N MET A 106 -4.79 7.37 4.00
CA MET A 106 -4.94 8.24 5.18
C MET A 106 -6.19 9.13 5.16
N PRO A 107 -6.56 9.78 4.04
CA PRO A 107 -7.75 10.62 4.00
C PRO A 107 -9.02 9.81 4.33
N ILE A 108 -9.12 8.60 3.79
CA ILE A 108 -10.25 7.69 4.03
C ILE A 108 -10.23 7.19 5.47
N ALA A 109 -9.06 6.83 6.00
CA ALA A 109 -8.91 6.40 7.38
C ALA A 109 -9.39 7.48 8.35
N ILE A 110 -8.91 8.72 8.18
CA ILE A 110 -9.29 9.84 9.03
C ILE A 110 -10.78 10.10 8.89
N TYR A 111 -11.29 10.27 7.67
CA TYR A 111 -12.68 10.61 7.45
C TYR A 111 -13.65 9.55 7.99
N SER A 112 -13.36 8.27 7.79
CA SER A 112 -14.25 7.17 8.19
C SER A 112 -14.17 6.78 9.66
N LEU A 113 -13.03 6.98 10.33
CA LEU A 113 -12.82 6.49 11.69
C LEU A 113 -12.80 7.60 12.75
N LEU A 114 -12.57 8.86 12.39
CA LEU A 114 -12.34 9.94 13.37
C LEU A 114 -13.50 10.13 14.35
N GLN A 115 -14.75 9.92 13.93
CA GLN A 115 -15.91 10.07 14.83
C GLN A 115 -16.30 8.77 15.54
N TYR A 116 -15.94 7.60 15.00
CA TYR A 116 -16.46 6.31 15.45
C TYR A 116 -15.43 5.42 16.15
N GLN A 117 -14.16 5.46 15.72
CA GLN A 117 -13.10 4.53 16.14
C GLN A 117 -11.76 5.29 16.29
N LYS A 118 -11.74 6.34 17.12
CA LYS A 118 -10.58 7.22 17.34
C LYS A 118 -9.29 6.48 17.74
N TRP A 119 -9.42 5.48 18.60
CA TRP A 119 -8.29 4.67 19.05
C TRP A 119 -7.70 3.82 17.93
N LEU A 120 -8.55 3.17 17.13
CA LEU A 120 -8.10 2.41 15.96
C LEU A 120 -7.41 3.35 14.96
N LEU A 121 -8.00 4.52 14.67
CA LEU A 121 -7.40 5.52 13.79
C LEU A 121 -6.00 5.94 14.30
N PHE A 122 -5.90 6.27 15.59
CA PHE A 122 -4.64 6.67 16.20
C PHE A 122 -3.55 5.60 16.03
N VAL A 123 -3.86 4.34 16.33
CA VAL A 123 -2.90 3.22 16.21
C VAL A 123 -2.54 2.97 14.74
N LEU A 124 -3.49 3.05 13.81
CA LEU A 124 -3.21 2.91 12.38
C LEU A 124 -2.23 3.99 11.89
N ILE A 125 -2.49 5.26 12.21
CA ILE A 125 -1.62 6.39 11.86
C ILE A 125 -0.23 6.20 12.48
N LEU A 126 -0.16 5.90 13.78
CA LEU A 126 1.09 5.72 14.49
C LEU A 126 1.94 4.61 13.86
N THR A 127 1.34 3.44 13.59
CA THR A 127 2.08 2.32 13.00
C THR A 127 2.49 2.57 11.56
N GLU A 128 1.74 3.38 10.80
CA GLU A 128 2.12 3.77 9.44
C GLU A 128 3.31 4.75 9.44
N ILE A 129 3.29 5.75 10.31
CA ILE A 129 4.42 6.68 10.51
C ILE A 129 5.67 5.91 10.93
N LEU A 130 5.55 5.00 11.91
CA LEU A 130 6.66 4.15 12.34
C LEU A 130 7.19 3.28 11.19
N ASN A 131 6.32 2.65 10.40
CA ASN A 131 6.77 1.88 9.23
C ASN A 131 7.56 2.75 8.24
N GLY A 132 7.12 4.00 8.02
CA GLY A 132 7.81 4.97 7.17
C GLY A 132 9.19 5.35 7.69
N ILE A 133 9.28 5.75 8.96
CA ILE A 133 10.55 6.13 9.60
C ILE A 133 11.54 4.96 9.55
N PHE A 134 11.11 3.75 9.93
CA PHE A 134 11.96 2.56 9.88
C PHE A 134 12.36 2.20 8.44
N SER A 135 11.49 2.42 7.45
CA SER A 135 11.85 2.22 6.04
C SER A 135 12.96 3.15 5.59
N LEU A 136 12.86 4.44 5.92
CA LEU A 136 13.87 5.44 5.57
C LEU A 136 15.19 5.18 6.30
N TYR A 137 15.12 4.86 7.59
CA TYR A 137 16.30 4.59 8.42
C TYR A 137 17.09 3.36 7.94
N TYR A 138 16.43 2.34 7.41
CA TYR A 138 17.11 1.15 6.90
C TYR A 138 17.53 1.27 5.44
N SER A 139 16.76 1.98 4.61
CA SER A 139 17.15 2.27 3.24
C SER A 139 18.48 3.04 3.16
N SER A 140 18.78 3.91 4.12
CA SER A 140 20.03 4.68 4.16
C SER A 140 21.28 3.86 4.51
N LYS A 141 21.13 2.62 5.01
CA LYS A 141 22.25 1.75 5.39
C LYS A 141 22.63 0.73 4.31
N GLU A 142 22.23 0.97 3.05
CA GLU A 142 22.32 0.01 1.93
C GLU A 142 21.66 -1.36 2.19
N ALA A 143 20.94 -1.47 3.31
CA ALA A 143 20.26 -2.67 3.74
C ALA A 143 18.80 -2.55 3.33
N TYR A 144 18.53 -2.97 2.10
CA TYR A 144 17.21 -3.36 1.62
C TYR A 144 16.18 -2.24 1.34
N LEU A 145 15.80 -2.16 0.06
CA LEU A 145 14.47 -1.76 -0.41
C LEU A 145 13.58 -2.98 -0.73
N LYS A 146 13.89 -4.18 -0.22
CA LYS A 146 13.07 -5.37 -0.52
C LYS A 146 11.80 -5.34 0.33
N SER A 147 10.65 -5.37 -0.34
CA SER A 147 9.34 -5.43 0.31
C SER A 147 9.23 -6.68 1.19
N ASN A 148 8.84 -6.50 2.44
CA ASN A 148 8.56 -7.61 3.35
C ASN A 148 7.11 -8.09 3.20
N ILE A 149 6.90 -9.41 3.33
CA ILE A 149 5.59 -10.08 3.25
C ILE A 149 4.58 -9.46 4.22
N PHE A 150 4.99 -9.20 5.46
CA PHE A 150 4.09 -8.68 6.48
C PHE A 150 3.55 -7.29 6.11
N GLY A 151 4.39 -6.45 5.46
CA GLY A 151 3.97 -5.16 4.93
C GLY A 151 2.94 -5.30 3.81
N LYS A 152 3.16 -6.25 2.87
CA LYS A 152 2.20 -6.54 1.79
C LYS A 152 0.86 -7.03 2.32
N ILE A 153 0.87 -8.00 3.24
CA ILE A 153 -0.35 -8.55 3.85
C ILE A 153 -1.12 -7.44 4.57
N LYS A 154 -0.43 -6.60 5.36
CA LYS A 154 -1.04 -5.44 6.00
C LYS A 154 -1.75 -4.55 4.98
N MET A 155 -1.07 -4.19 3.89
CA MET A 155 -1.65 -3.30 2.87
C MET A 155 -2.90 -3.91 2.23
N VAL A 156 -2.89 -5.21 1.91
CA VAL A 156 -4.08 -5.90 1.39
C VAL A 156 -5.25 -5.84 2.38
N ILE A 157 -4.99 -6.12 3.66
CA ILE A 157 -6.01 -6.10 4.73
C ILE A 157 -6.58 -4.69 4.91
N ILE A 158 -5.73 -3.66 4.93
CA ILE A 158 -6.15 -2.26 5.09
C ILE A 158 -6.98 -1.80 3.89
N SER A 159 -6.50 -2.07 2.67
CA SER A 159 -7.20 -1.70 1.44
C SER A 159 -8.55 -2.40 1.34
N ALA A 160 -8.64 -3.69 1.67
CA ALA A 160 -9.91 -4.41 1.72
C ALA A 160 -10.86 -3.86 2.80
N GLY A 161 -10.35 -3.52 3.98
CA GLY A 161 -11.11 -2.93 5.07
C GLY A 161 -11.74 -1.60 4.67
N PHE A 162 -10.94 -0.68 4.13
CA PHE A 162 -11.44 0.63 3.69
C PHE A 162 -12.34 0.55 2.46
N LEU A 163 -12.05 -0.35 1.51
CA LEU A 163 -12.93 -0.59 0.37
C LEU A 163 -14.33 -1.03 0.84
N GLY A 164 -14.38 -1.97 1.79
CA GLY A 164 -15.64 -2.45 2.36
C GLY A 164 -16.40 -1.39 3.14
N ILE A 165 -15.70 -0.58 3.94
CA ILE A 165 -16.28 0.56 4.65
C ILE A 165 -16.89 1.56 3.65
N LEU A 166 -16.16 1.92 2.59
CA LEU A 166 -16.67 2.84 1.57
C LEU A 166 -17.86 2.26 0.78
N PHE A 167 -17.88 0.94 0.57
CA PHE A 167 -19.00 0.27 -0.10
C PHE A 167 -20.29 0.34 0.70
N VAL A 168 -20.20 0.30 2.03
CA VAL A 168 -21.37 0.32 2.94
C VAL A 168 -21.74 1.74 3.38
N TRP A 169 -20.85 2.73 3.22
CA TRP A 169 -21.07 4.15 3.50
C TRP A 169 -22.42 4.68 2.93
N PRO A 170 -23.14 5.60 3.58
CA PRO A 170 -22.88 6.20 4.91
C PRO A 170 -23.46 5.37 6.07
N ASN A 171 -23.83 4.10 5.84
CA ASN A 171 -24.37 3.27 6.90
C ASN A 171 -23.35 3.04 8.03
N PRO A 172 -23.81 2.66 9.25
CA PRO A 172 -22.92 2.36 10.36
C PRO A 172 -21.81 1.38 9.97
N LEU A 173 -20.60 1.65 10.45
CA LEU A 173 -19.41 0.85 10.13
C LEU A 173 -19.62 -0.62 10.52
N PRO A 174 -19.59 -1.56 9.57
CA PRO A 174 -19.71 -2.97 9.88
C PRO A 174 -18.54 -3.43 10.75
N LEU A 175 -18.83 -4.12 11.86
CA LEU A 175 -17.81 -4.63 12.80
C LEU A 175 -16.76 -5.50 12.11
N PHE A 176 -17.17 -6.27 11.10
CA PHE A 176 -16.26 -7.10 10.29
C PHE A 176 -15.07 -6.30 9.74
N PHE A 177 -15.31 -5.14 9.11
CA PHE A 177 -14.24 -4.32 8.55
C PHE A 177 -13.39 -3.63 9.63
N ILE A 178 -14.00 -3.27 10.76
CA ILE A 178 -13.26 -2.73 11.92
C ILE A 178 -12.29 -3.79 12.46
N TYR A 179 -12.74 -5.05 12.63
CA TYR A 179 -11.87 -6.14 13.04
C TYR A 179 -10.77 -6.43 12.02
N LEU A 180 -11.09 -6.36 10.73
CA LEU A 180 -10.11 -6.51 9.66
C LEU A 180 -8.98 -5.46 9.78
N LEU A 181 -9.33 -4.20 10.05
CA LEU A 181 -8.35 -3.13 10.30
C LEU A 181 -7.53 -3.38 11.58
N TRP A 182 -8.13 -3.89 12.66
CA TRP A 182 -7.38 -4.29 13.86
C TRP A 182 -6.39 -5.42 13.57
N ILE A 183 -6.77 -6.41 12.76
CA ILE A 183 -5.88 -7.50 12.34
C ILE A 183 -4.69 -6.97 11.55
N SER A 184 -4.82 -5.87 10.81
CA SER A 184 -3.69 -5.27 10.08
C SER A 184 -2.57 -4.75 10.99
N ILE A 185 -2.87 -4.37 12.25
CA ILE A 185 -1.91 -3.76 13.17
C ILE A 185 -0.80 -4.75 13.57
N PRO A 186 -1.08 -5.99 14.00
CA PRO A 186 -0.05 -7.00 14.20
C PRO A 186 0.86 -7.22 12.99
N PHE A 187 0.32 -7.26 11.77
CA PHE A 187 1.12 -7.36 10.55
C PHE A 187 2.01 -6.13 10.33
N SER A 188 1.52 -4.94 10.68
CA SER A 188 2.28 -3.68 10.69
C SER A 188 3.47 -3.73 11.64
N ILE A 189 3.31 -4.31 12.82
CA ILE A 189 4.38 -4.48 13.81
C ILE A 189 5.38 -5.55 13.34
N LEU A 190 4.90 -6.69 12.86
CA LEU A 190 5.75 -7.75 12.29
C LEU A 190 6.56 -7.26 11.09
N SER A 191 5.99 -6.33 10.30
CA SER A 191 6.70 -5.66 9.21
C SER A 191 7.94 -4.92 9.71
N ILE A 192 7.79 -4.10 10.76
CA ILE A 192 8.88 -3.33 11.37
C ILE A 192 9.94 -4.27 11.98
N LEU A 193 9.49 -5.29 12.74
CA LEU A 193 10.39 -6.25 13.39
C LEU A 193 11.21 -7.04 12.36
N SER A 194 10.60 -7.44 11.25
CA SER A 194 11.33 -8.13 10.19
C SER A 194 12.44 -7.24 9.62
N LYS A 195 12.14 -5.96 9.35
CA LYS A 195 13.14 -5.00 8.85
C LYS A 195 14.32 -4.86 9.82
N SER A 196 14.07 -4.85 11.13
CA SER A 196 15.14 -4.74 12.13
C SER A 196 16.00 -6.01 12.25
N THR A 197 15.41 -7.19 12.01
CA THR A 197 16.17 -8.47 12.03
C THR A 197 17.05 -8.69 10.80
N GLU A 198 16.69 -8.14 9.64
CA GLU A 198 17.48 -8.28 8.41
C GLU A 198 18.84 -7.59 8.51
N LEU A 199 18.93 -6.46 9.24
CA LEU A 199 20.21 -5.79 9.52
C LEU A 199 21.23 -6.65 10.27
N LYS A 200 20.77 -7.55 11.15
CA LYS A 200 21.67 -8.32 12.02
C LYS A 200 22.31 -9.51 11.30
N ARG A 201 21.90 -9.81 10.07
CA ARG A 201 22.49 -10.91 9.29
C ARG A 201 23.67 -10.39 8.48
N PRO A 202 24.89 -10.90 8.70
CA PRO A 202 26.01 -10.58 7.83
C PRO A 202 25.67 -10.99 6.39
N ARG A 203 25.93 -10.08 5.43
CA ARG A 203 25.77 -10.37 4.00
C ARG A 203 26.64 -11.58 3.67
N THR A 204 26.02 -12.71 3.34
CA THR A 204 26.70 -13.76 2.56
C THR A 204 26.66 -13.28 1.13
N ILE A 205 27.76 -12.66 0.71
CA ILE A 205 28.01 -12.29 -0.69
C ILE A 205 28.02 -13.61 -1.48
N LYS A 206 27.12 -13.74 -2.44
CA LYS A 206 27.18 -14.72 -3.52
C LYS A 206 27.15 -13.97 -4.83
#